data_AF-A0A2X1RRU9-F1
#
_entry.id   AF-A0A2X1RRU9-F1
#
_cell.length_a   1.000
_cell.length_b   1.000
_cell.length_c   1.000
_cell.angle_alpha   90.00
_cell.angle_beta   90.00
_cell.angle_gamma   90.00
#
_symmetry.space_group_name_H-M   'P 1'
#
loop_
_entity.id
_entity.type
_entity.pdbx_description
1 polymer ?
#
loop_
_entity_poly.entity_id
_entity_poly.type
_entity_poly.pdbx_seq_one_letter_code
_entity_poly.pdbx_strand_id
1 'polypeptide(L)'
;MSLIKDSSIYLIAELSAKCVPFLLLPYLSRKLGVEGFGELSYYQTFLPLFVIFIGLSQDGAVARYFYVYGKRSLNLVVKTGYAYTLSIGGLGLLFLLVNAI
;
A
#
# COMPACT_ATOMS: atom_id res chain seq x y z
N MET A 1 3.73 -26.58 -5.66
CA MET A 1 2.72 -25.57 -5.27
C MET A 1 1.61 -25.60 -6.32
N SER A 2 0.35 -25.59 -5.91
CA SER A 2 -0.79 -25.64 -6.82
C SER A 2 -1.25 -24.22 -7.08
N LEU A 3 -1.39 -23.83 -8.35
CA LEU A 3 -1.89 -22.51 -8.76
C LEU A 3 -3.18 -22.13 -8.03
N ILE A 4 -4.04 -23.12 -7.75
CA ILE A 4 -5.31 -22.94 -7.04
C ILE A 4 -5.07 -22.57 -5.58
N LYS A 5 -4.10 -23.23 -4.93
CA LYS A 5 -3.74 -22.96 -3.53
C LYS A 5 -3.08 -21.58 -3.37
N ASP A 6 -2.22 -21.19 -4.29
CA ASP A 6 -1.55 -19.89 -4.20
C ASP A 6 -2.52 -18.76 -4.51
N SER A 7 -3.35 -18.92 -5.54
CA SER A 7 -4.40 -17.94 -5.91
C SER A 7 -5.45 -17.76 -4.80
N SER A 8 -5.83 -18.83 -4.09
CA SER A 8 -6.81 -18.72 -3.02
C SER A 8 -6.30 -17.91 -1.83
N ILE A 9 -4.99 -17.95 -1.54
CA ILE A 9 -4.37 -17.12 -0.49
C ILE A 9 -4.48 -15.64 -0.85
N TYR A 10 -4.12 -15.27 -2.08
CA TYR A 10 -4.25 -13.88 -2.54
C TYR A 10 -5.70 -13.41 -2.53
N LEU A 11 -6.64 -14.26 -2.97
CA LEU A 11 -8.06 -13.92 -2.99
C LEU A 11 -8.61 -13.70 -1.58
N ILE A 12 -8.31 -14.58 -0.63
CA ILE A 12 -8.76 -14.43 0.76
C ILE A 12 -8.13 -13.18 1.39
N ALA A 13 -6.83 -12.94 1.18
CA ALA A 13 -6.15 -11.76 1.69
C ALA A 13 -6.79 -10.47 1.15
N GLU A 14 -7.12 -10.43 -0.15
CA GLU A 14 -7.75 -9.29 -0.80
C GLU A 14 -9.17 -9.03 -0.25
N LEU A 15 -9.97 -10.09 -0.06
CA LEU A 15 -11.29 -9.99 0.56
C LEU A 15 -11.19 -9.50 2.00
N SER A 16 -10.25 -10.02 2.78
CA SER A 16 -10.02 -9.58 4.16
C SER A 16 -9.61 -8.11 4.22
N ALA A 17 -8.72 -7.64 3.33
CA ALA A 17 -8.30 -6.25 3.26
C ALA A 17 -9.46 -5.29 2.96
N LYS A 18 -10.41 -5.71 2.12
CA LYS A 18 -11.59 -4.91 1.75
C LYS A 18 -12.78 -5.06 2.71
N CYS A 19 -12.79 -6.07 3.56
CA CYS A 19 -13.90 -6.35 4.48
C CYS A 19 -14.16 -5.19 5.45
N VAL A 20 -13.11 -4.65 6.06
CA VAL A 20 -13.21 -3.54 7.03
C VAL A 20 -13.81 -2.28 6.40
N PRO A 21 -13.26 -1.70 5.31
CA PRO A 21 -13.83 -0.50 4.71
C PRO A 21 -15.26 -0.75 4.20
N PHE A 22 -15.57 -1.94 3.69
CA PHE A 22 -16.92 -2.30 3.25
C PHE A 22 -17.94 -2.25 4.39
N LEU A 23 -17.63 -2.83 5.54
CA LEU A 23 -18.51 -2.79 6.72
C LEU A 23 -18.65 -1.38 7.29
N LEU A 24 -17.65 -0.53 7.10
CA LEU A 24 -17.68 0.87 7.54
C LEU A 24 -18.47 1.80 6.61
N LEU A 25 -18.76 1.40 5.37
CA LEU A 25 -19.52 2.20 4.40
C LEU A 25 -20.83 2.80 4.98
N PRO A 26 -21.76 2.03 5.57
CA PRO A 26 -23.01 2.59 6.10
C PRO A 26 -22.80 3.54 7.27
N TYR A 27 -21.73 3.34 8.05
CA TYR A 27 -21.40 4.23 9.15
C TYR A 27 -20.81 5.55 8.65
N LEU A 28 -19.84 5.48 7.73
CA LEU A 28 -19.15 6.64 7.18
C LEU A 28 -20.07 7.50 6.32
N SER A 29 -20.90 6.90 5.47
CA SER A 29 -21.86 7.64 4.62
C SER A 29 -22.90 8.41 5.45
N ARG A 30 -23.32 7.86 6.59
CA ARG A 30 -24.25 8.54 7.51
C ARG A 30 -23.56 9.62 8.34
N LYS A 31 -22.32 9.41 8.78
CA LYS A 31 -21.61 10.36 9.65
C LYS A 31 -21.01 11.54 8.89
N LEU A 32 -20.47 11.31 7.71
CA LEU A 32 -19.83 12.33 6.88
C LEU A 32 -20.82 13.04 5.94
N GLY A 33 -22.01 12.47 5.74
CA GLY A 33 -22.95 12.93 4.72
C GLY A 33 -22.41 12.73 3.30
N VAL A 34 -23.12 13.25 2.31
CA VAL A 34 -22.74 13.10 0.89
C VAL A 34 -21.45 13.87 0.58
N GLU A 35 -21.33 15.10 1.09
CA GLU A 35 -20.19 15.97 0.82
C GLU A 35 -18.88 15.41 1.42
N GLY A 36 -18.87 15.10 2.72
CA GLY A 36 -17.67 14.57 3.38
C GLY A 36 -17.27 13.17 2.89
N PHE A 37 -18.24 12.34 2.47
CA PHE A 37 -17.92 11.06 1.85
C PHE A 37 -17.34 11.23 0.43
N GLY A 38 -17.74 12.28 -0.29
CA GLY A 38 -17.16 12.67 -1.57
C GLY A 38 -15.69 13.07 -1.44
N GLU A 39 -15.37 13.91 -0.46
CA GLU A 39 -13.98 14.30 -0.16
C GLU A 39 -13.11 13.10 0.23
N LEU A 40 -13.61 12.22 1.10
CA LEU A 40 -12.92 10.99 1.48
C LEU A 40 -12.61 10.11 0.26
N SER A 41 -13.58 9.98 -0.66
CA SER A 41 -13.43 9.19 -1.89
C SER A 41 -12.40 9.80 -2.85
N TYR A 42 -12.32 11.14 -2.90
CA TYR A 42 -11.28 11.85 -3.63
C TYR A 42 -9.90 11.47 -3.10
N TYR A 43 -9.67 11.58 -1.78
CA TYR A 43 -8.38 11.20 -1.19
C TYR A 43 -8.02 9.73 -1.42
N GLN A 44 -8.98 8.80 -1.29
CA GLN A 44 -8.76 7.37 -1.55
C GLN A 44 -8.32 7.07 -2.99
N THR A 45 -8.68 7.93 -3.96
CA THR A 45 -8.26 7.76 -5.35
C THR A 45 -6.81 8.20 -5.58
N PHE A 46 -6.39 9.29 -4.93
CA PHE A 46 -5.01 9.80 -5.09
C PHE A 46 -3.99 9.03 -4.26
N LEU A 47 -4.37 8.50 -3.10
CA LEU A 47 -3.44 7.83 -2.18
C LEU A 47 -2.68 6.65 -2.84
N PRO A 48 -3.31 5.75 -3.61
CA PRO A 48 -2.63 4.68 -4.34
C PRO A 48 -1.62 5.19 -5.38
N LEU A 49 -1.89 6.35 -6.02
CA LEU A 49 -0.95 6.94 -6.98
C LEU A 49 0.35 7.34 -6.27
N PHE A 50 0.28 7.87 -5.05
CA PHE A 50 1.47 8.17 -4.25
C PHE A 50 2.20 6.91 -3.79
N VAL A 51 1.48 5.82 -3.49
CA VAL A 51 2.08 4.53 -3.10
C VAL A 51 3.01 3.99 -4.18
N ILE A 52 2.74 4.24 -5.47
CA ILE A 52 3.64 3.85 -6.57
C ILE A 52 5.03 4.50 -6.41
N PHE A 53 5.07 5.79 -6.08
CA PHE A 53 6.33 6.53 -5.88
C PHE A 53 7.04 6.13 -4.58
N ILE A 54 6.27 5.88 -3.51
CA ILE A 54 6.79 5.45 -2.21
C ILE A 54 7.36 4.02 -2.28
N GLY A 55 6.73 3.14 -3.06
CA GLY A 55 7.17 1.75 -3.22
C GLY A 55 8.30 1.56 -4.22
N LEU A 56 8.50 2.48 -5.17
CA LEU A 56 9.58 2.49 -6.18
C LEU A 56 9.84 1.12 -6.84
N SER A 57 8.78 0.37 -7.16
CA SER A 57 8.87 -0.96 -7.78
C SER A 57 9.77 -1.98 -7.03
N GLN A 58 9.80 -1.92 -5.69
CA GLN A 58 10.63 -2.80 -4.86
C GLN A 58 10.39 -4.30 -5.13
N ASP A 59 9.15 -4.72 -5.36
CA ASP A 59 8.83 -6.11 -5.68
C ASP A 59 9.54 -6.59 -6.96
N GLY A 60 9.61 -5.72 -7.99
CA GLY A 60 10.31 -6.00 -9.23
C GLY A 60 11.84 -6.06 -9.04
N ALA A 61 12.39 -5.17 -8.21
CA ALA A 61 13.82 -5.18 -7.88
C ALA A 61 14.19 -6.48 -7.13
N VAL A 62 13.42 -6.88 -6.12
CA VAL A 62 13.64 -8.10 -5.36
C VAL A 62 13.53 -9.33 -6.26
N ALA A 63 12.51 -9.41 -7.11
CA ALA A 63 12.36 -10.52 -8.06
C ALA A 63 13.56 -10.63 -8.99
N ARG A 64 14.03 -9.51 -9.58
CA ARG A 64 15.20 -9.52 -10.48
C ARG A 64 16.47 -9.98 -9.75
N TYR A 65 16.71 -9.51 -8.53
CA TYR A 65 17.87 -9.96 -7.75
C TYR A 65 17.76 -11.43 -7.34
N PHE A 66 16.56 -11.91 -7.00
CA PHE A 66 16.35 -13.31 -6.61
C PHE A 66 16.56 -14.28 -7.78
N TYR A 67 15.98 -13.98 -8.96
CA TYR A 67 15.97 -14.90 -10.10
C TYR A 67 17.15 -14.72 -11.07
N VAL A 68 17.69 -13.51 -11.25
CA VAL A 68 18.73 -13.22 -12.26
C VAL A 68 20.12 -13.09 -11.64
N TYR A 69 20.28 -12.23 -10.64
CA TYR A 69 21.60 -11.88 -10.08
C TYR A 69 22.05 -12.79 -8.92
N GLY A 70 21.17 -13.67 -8.44
CA GLY A 70 21.42 -14.54 -7.31
C GLY A 70 21.37 -13.82 -5.95
N LYS A 71 21.38 -14.61 -4.87
CA LYS A 71 21.07 -14.11 -3.51
C LYS A 71 22.14 -13.20 -2.88
N ARG A 72 23.28 -12.96 -3.54
CA ARG A 72 24.46 -12.33 -2.93
C ARG A 72 24.19 -10.91 -2.38
N SER A 73 23.34 -10.14 -3.06
CA SER A 73 23.00 -8.76 -2.68
C SER A 73 21.51 -8.55 -2.38
N LEU A 74 20.73 -9.62 -2.26
CA LEU A 74 19.28 -9.52 -2.02
C LEU A 74 18.97 -8.80 -0.70
N ASN A 75 19.71 -9.10 0.37
CA ASN A 75 19.56 -8.45 1.66
C ASN A 75 19.85 -6.95 1.61
N LEU A 76 20.78 -6.51 0.74
CA LEU A 76 21.07 -5.10 0.56
C LEU A 76 19.85 -4.40 -0.05
N VAL A 77 19.34 -4.93 -1.15
CA VAL A 77 18.20 -4.37 -1.91
C VAL A 77 16.95 -4.26 -1.04
N VAL A 78 16.64 -5.30 -0.27
CA VAL A 78 15.50 -5.30 0.66
C VAL A 78 15.67 -4.25 1.75
N LYS A 79 16.83 -4.18 2.39
CA LYS A 79 17.10 -3.19 3.45
C LYS A 79 17.04 -1.75 2.93
N THR A 80 17.63 -1.49 1.76
CA THR A 80 17.55 -0.17 1.13
C THR A 80 16.13 0.19 0.73
N GLY A 81 15.34 -0.79 0.27
CA GLY A 81 13.92 -0.60 -0.02
C GLY A 81 13.13 -0.19 1.22
N TYR A 82 13.26 -0.93 2.32
CA TYR A 82 12.60 -0.55 3.58
C TYR A 82 13.05 0.82 4.09
N ALA A 83 14.35 1.13 4.05
CA ALA A 83 14.86 2.44 4.44
C ALA A 83 14.27 3.57 3.58
N TYR A 84 14.18 3.37 2.27
CA TYR A 84 13.57 4.32 1.34
C TYR A 84 12.07 4.53 1.64
N THR A 85 11.31 3.45 1.76
CA THR A 85 9.86 3.49 2.04
C THR A 85 9.58 4.18 3.37
N LEU A 86 10.35 3.88 4.41
CA LEU A 86 10.22 4.52 5.73
C LEU A 86 10.58 6.00 5.68
N SER A 87 11.64 6.37 4.96
CA SER A 87 12.08 7.76 4.86
C SER A 87 11.05 8.62 4.11
N ILE A 88 10.63 8.18 2.92
CA ILE A 88 9.66 8.94 2.12
C ILE A 88 8.27 8.91 2.74
N GLY A 89 7.83 7.73 3.21
CA GLY A 89 6.55 7.62 3.92
C GLY A 89 6.53 8.48 5.18
N GLY A 90 7.62 8.49 5.96
CA GLY A 90 7.77 9.35 7.14
C GLY A 90 7.75 10.83 6.82
N LEU A 91 8.47 11.27 5.77
CA LEU A 91 8.43 12.66 5.30
C LEU A 91 7.03 13.06 4.82
N GLY A 92 6.34 12.18 4.08
CA GLY A 92 4.97 12.42 3.64
C GLY A 92 4.00 12.56 4.82
N LEU A 93 4.11 11.70 5.83
CA LEU A 93 3.31 11.79 7.05
C LEU A 93 3.61 13.05 7.87
N LEU A 94 4.88 13.43 8.00
CA LEU A 94 5.28 14.67 8.67
C LEU A 94 4.72 15.90 7.94
N PHE A 95 4.80 15.92 6.61
CA PHE A 95 4.22 16.99 5.82
C PHE A 95 2.71 17.11 6.05
N LEU A 96 1.98 15.99 6.04
CA LEU A 96 0.56 15.98 6.34
C LEU A 96 0.26 16.49 7.76
N LEU A 97 1.04 16.06 8.75
CA LEU A 97 0.85 16.46 10.15
C LEU A 97 1.08 17.97 10.34
N VAL A 98 2.10 18.54 9.70
CA VAL A 98 2.40 19.98 9.77
C VAL A 98 1.32 20.82 9.10
N ASN A 99 0.72 20.36 7.99
CA ASN A 99 -0.33 21.09 7.29
C ASN A 99 -1.74 20.86 7.88
N ALA A 100 -1.90 19.90 8.78
CA ALA A 100 -3.17 19.59 9.43
C ALA A 100 -3.37 20.31 10.79
N ILE A 101 -2.33 20.95 11.33
CA ILE A 101 -2.34 21.79 12.55
C ILE A 101 -2.42 23.26 12.13
#